data_AF-A0A8H7TQQ5-F1
#
_entry.id   AF-A0A8H7TQQ5-F1
#
_cell.length_a   1.000
_cell.length_b   1.000
_cell.length_c   1.000
_cell.angle_alpha   90.00
_cell.angle_beta   90.00
_cell.angle_gamma   90.00
#
_symmetry.space_group_name_H-M   'P 1'
#
loop_
_entity.id
_entity.type
_entity.pdbx_description
1 polymer ?
#
loop_
_entity_poly.entity_id
_entity_poly.type
_entity_poly.pdbx_seq_one_letter_code
_entity_poly.pdbx_strand_id
1 'polypeptide(L)'
;MESPEAIPGLEARLTQYIQRYVAQNGNYAKVNRDAGEALPGGTTRAVLSHQPFPIAFKGGHGPFVTSLDDDEYIDFVSEYCAAMIGHSHPDIVAAVHRIADGGLLLEGQILVKENWHASLPRDS
;
A
#
# COMPACT_ATOMS: atom_id res chain seq x y z
N MET A 1 4.36 -8.19 -35.70
CA MET A 1 5.08 -7.99 -34.43
C MET A 1 5.62 -9.36 -34.07
N GLU A 2 6.91 -9.59 -34.26
CA GLU A 2 7.52 -10.89 -33.93
C GLU A 2 7.36 -11.14 -32.44
N SER A 3 6.94 -12.36 -32.07
CA SER A 3 6.97 -12.80 -30.69
C SER A 3 8.40 -12.68 -30.18
N PRO A 4 8.64 -12.13 -28.97
CA PRO A 4 9.97 -12.16 -28.38
C PRO A 4 10.54 -13.58 -28.43
N GLU A 5 11.81 -13.69 -28.78
CA GLU A 5 12.52 -14.97 -28.77
C GLU A 5 12.46 -15.55 -27.35
N ALA A 6 12.08 -16.83 -27.23
CA ALA A 6 11.89 -17.47 -25.94
C ALA A 6 13.21 -17.49 -25.16
N ILE A 7 13.25 -16.85 -23.98
CA ILE A 7 14.44 -16.84 -23.12
C ILE A 7 14.66 -18.26 -22.56
N PRO A 8 15.75 -18.95 -22.93
CA PRO A 8 15.96 -20.33 -22.50
C PRO A 8 16.00 -20.46 -20.98
N GLY A 9 15.23 -21.40 -20.43
CA GLY A 9 15.19 -21.69 -19.00
C GLY A 9 14.41 -20.70 -18.13
N LEU A 10 13.77 -19.68 -18.71
CA LEU A 10 12.96 -18.71 -17.96
C LEU A 10 11.85 -19.39 -17.15
N GLU A 11 11.09 -20.30 -17.76
CA GLU A 11 9.99 -21.02 -17.11
C GLU A 11 10.45 -21.87 -15.92
N ALA A 12 11.59 -22.54 -16.06
CA ALA A 12 12.18 -23.34 -15.00
C ALA A 12 12.59 -22.46 -13.80
N ARG A 13 13.21 -21.30 -14.08
CA ARG A 13 13.59 -20.33 -13.03
C ARG A 13 12.37 -19.71 -12.38
N LEU A 14 11.35 -19.33 -13.15
CA LEU A 14 10.09 -18.79 -12.64
C LEU A 14 9.43 -19.79 -11.68
N THR A 15 9.34 -21.05 -12.08
CA THR A 15 8.81 -22.14 -11.25
C THR A 15 9.58 -22.26 -9.94
N GLN A 16 10.93 -22.27 -10.01
CA GLN A 16 11.78 -22.33 -8.83
C GLN A 16 11.55 -21.14 -7.87
N TYR A 17 11.45 -19.92 -8.40
CA TYR A 17 11.20 -18.73 -7.57
C TYR A 17 9.80 -18.74 -6.94
N ILE A 18 8.77 -19.18 -7.67
CA ILE A 18 7.41 -19.35 -7.13
C ILE A 18 7.41 -20.36 -5.99
N GLN A 19 8.05 -21.53 -6.16
CA GLN A 19 8.13 -22.55 -5.13
C GLN A 19 8.83 -22.04 -3.86
N ARG A 20 9.94 -21.32 -4.03
CA ARG A 20 10.65 -20.67 -2.92
C ARG A 20 9.76 -19.66 -2.21
N TYR A 21 9.05 -18.81 -2.96
CA TYR A 21 8.14 -17.82 -2.40
C TYR A 21 7.03 -18.48 -1.58
N VAL A 22 6.38 -19.52 -2.11
CA VAL A 22 5.32 -20.25 -1.39
C VAL A 22 5.85 -20.90 -0.11
N ALA A 23 7.02 -21.52 -0.15
CA ALA A 23 7.61 -22.20 0.99
C ALA A 23 8.01 -21.24 2.13
N GLN A 24 8.39 -20.01 1.80
CA GLN A 24 8.90 -19.03 2.78
C GLN A 24 7.79 -18.16 3.38
N ASN A 25 6.65 -18.01 2.70
CA ASN A 25 5.66 -16.96 3.00
C ASN A 25 4.28 -17.53 3.37
N GLY A 26 4.25 -18.59 4.18
CA GLY A 26 3.00 -19.27 4.56
C GLY A 26 2.00 -18.38 5.30
N ASN A 27 2.49 -17.38 6.05
CA ASN A 27 1.65 -16.41 6.75
C ASN A 27 0.88 -15.50 5.79
N TYR A 28 1.50 -15.06 4.70
CA TYR A 28 0.82 -14.24 3.69
C TYR A 28 -0.27 -15.05 2.97
N ALA A 29 0.01 -16.32 2.68
CA ALA A 29 -0.98 -17.24 2.09
C ALA A 29 -2.21 -17.39 3.01
N LYS A 30 -1.99 -17.48 4.32
CA LYS A 30 -3.06 -17.55 5.31
C LYS A 30 -3.89 -16.27 5.30
N VAL A 31 -3.26 -15.10 5.40
CA VAL A 31 -3.97 -13.81 5.37
C VAL A 31 -4.80 -13.64 4.10
N ASN A 32 -4.24 -13.97 2.93
CA ASN A 32 -4.95 -13.87 1.66
C ASN A 32 -6.15 -14.85 1.58
N ARG A 33 -6.01 -16.08 2.09
CA ARG A 33 -7.13 -17.03 2.16
C ARG A 33 -8.22 -16.55 3.10
N ASP A 34 -7.86 -16.13 4.31
CA ASP A 34 -8.81 -15.67 5.32
C ASP A 34 -9.59 -14.44 4.79
N ALA A 35 -8.90 -13.49 4.16
CA ALA A 35 -9.56 -12.36 3.47
C ALA A 35 -10.43 -12.82 2.30
N GLY A 36 -10.01 -13.87 1.59
CA GLY A 36 -10.72 -14.51 0.48
C GLY A 36 -12.09 -15.08 0.83
N GLU A 37 -12.35 -15.35 2.11
CA GLU A 37 -13.67 -15.84 2.59
C GLU A 37 -14.75 -14.75 2.49
N ALA A 38 -14.36 -13.48 2.61
CA ALA A 38 -15.28 -12.34 2.55
C ALA A 38 -15.12 -11.50 1.29
N LEU A 39 -13.92 -11.46 0.70
CA LEU A 39 -13.58 -10.62 -0.44
C LEU A 39 -13.08 -11.48 -1.60
N PRO A 40 -13.71 -11.44 -2.79
CA PRO A 40 -13.22 -12.17 -3.96
C PRO A 40 -11.73 -11.85 -4.24
N GLY A 41 -10.89 -12.89 -4.23
CA GLY A 41 -9.45 -12.74 -4.45
C GLY A 41 -8.67 -12.10 -3.28
N GLY A 42 -9.27 -12.00 -2.10
CA GLY A 42 -8.63 -11.52 -0.87
C GLY A 42 -8.39 -10.01 -0.79
N THR A 43 -8.95 -9.23 -1.72
CA THR A 43 -8.72 -7.78 -1.81
C THR A 43 -9.92 -7.05 -2.42
N THR A 44 -10.10 -5.78 -2.06
CA THR A 44 -11.04 -4.85 -2.72
C THR A 44 -10.43 -4.15 -3.94
N ARG A 45 -9.12 -4.27 -4.16
CA ARG A 45 -8.38 -3.62 -5.24
C ARG A 45 -7.67 -4.69 -6.09
N ALA A 46 -8.19 -4.93 -7.30
CA ALA A 46 -7.67 -5.97 -8.20
C ALA A 46 -6.18 -5.83 -8.52
N VAL A 47 -5.66 -4.60 -8.60
CA VAL A 47 -4.23 -4.34 -8.90
C VAL A 47 -3.26 -4.86 -7.83
N LEU A 48 -3.75 -5.08 -6.60
CA LEU A 48 -2.96 -5.64 -5.50
C LEU A 48 -2.96 -7.17 -5.50
N SER A 49 -3.77 -7.80 -6.35
CA SER A 49 -3.85 -9.26 -6.45
C SER A 49 -2.81 -9.77 -7.44
N HIS A 50 -2.02 -10.76 -7.02
CA HIS A 50 -1.14 -11.51 -7.92
C HIS A 50 -0.97 -12.95 -7.43
N GLN A 51 -0.58 -13.83 -8.34
CA GLN A 51 -0.26 -15.22 -8.00
C GLN A 51 1.15 -15.31 -7.40
N PRO A 52 1.42 -16.28 -6.50
CA PRO A 52 0.46 -17.23 -5.92
C PRO A 52 -0.43 -16.59 -4.82
N PHE A 53 0.06 -15.54 -4.17
CA PHE A 53 -0.67 -14.66 -3.24
C PHE A 53 0.17 -13.40 -3.00
N PRO A 54 -0.42 -12.28 -2.57
CA PRO A 54 0.30 -11.04 -2.31
C PRO A 54 1.08 -11.07 -1.00
N ILE A 55 2.10 -10.20 -0.90
CA ILE A 55 2.78 -9.90 0.37
C ILE A 55 1.78 -9.20 1.29
N ALA A 56 1.73 -9.62 2.56
CA ALA A 56 0.97 -8.93 3.59
C ALA A 56 1.89 -7.96 4.33
N PHE A 57 1.49 -6.69 4.45
CA PHE A 57 2.22 -5.66 5.19
C PHE A 57 1.54 -5.35 6.52
N LYS A 58 2.33 -5.03 7.55
CA LYS A 58 1.82 -4.62 8.88
C LYS A 58 2.08 -3.16 9.21
N GLY A 59 2.91 -2.48 8.41
CA GLY A 59 3.20 -1.07 8.61
C GLY A 59 4.16 -0.50 7.56
N GLY A 60 4.47 0.78 7.70
CA GLY A 60 5.45 1.48 6.89
C GLY A 60 5.80 2.85 7.46
N HIS A 61 7.03 3.28 7.22
CA HIS A 61 7.56 4.59 7.64
C HIS A 61 8.59 5.10 6.64
N GLY A 62 8.51 6.38 6.28
CA GLY A 62 9.37 6.97 5.26
C GLY A 62 9.24 6.20 3.94
N PRO A 63 10.34 5.85 3.26
CA PRO A 63 10.29 5.10 2.01
C PRO A 63 10.13 3.58 2.21
N PHE A 64 9.89 3.11 3.43
CA PHE A 64 9.89 1.68 3.76
C PHE A 64 8.49 1.16 4.12
N VAL A 65 8.24 -0.10 3.76
CA VAL A 65 7.12 -0.92 4.23
C VAL A 65 7.65 -2.17 4.92
N THR A 66 6.96 -2.60 5.98
CA THR A 66 7.33 -3.77 6.79
C THR A 66 6.30 -4.87 6.56
N SER A 67 6.74 -6.04 6.13
CA SER A 67 5.86 -7.21 5.96
C SER A 67 5.35 -7.71 7.30
N LEU A 68 4.34 -8.58 7.23
CA LEU A 68 3.81 -9.29 8.39
C LEU A 68 4.89 -10.12 9.10
N ASP A 69 5.90 -10.61 8.35
CA ASP A 69 7.01 -11.43 8.86
C ASP A 69 8.27 -10.60 9.21
N ASP A 70 8.13 -9.28 9.40
CA ASP A 70 9.20 -8.36 9.82
C ASP A 70 10.27 -8.03 8.75
N ASP A 71 10.11 -8.47 7.51
CA ASP A 71 10.98 -8.04 6.41
C ASP A 71 10.69 -6.57 6.04
N GLU A 72 11.74 -5.77 5.84
CA GLU A 72 11.63 -4.37 5.41
C GLU A 72 11.97 -4.22 3.93
N TYR A 73 11.12 -3.49 3.20
CA TYR A 73 11.27 -3.23 1.77
C TYR A 73 11.28 -1.74 1.49
N ILE A 74 12.14 -1.31 0.56
CA ILE A 74 12.05 0.03 -0.03
C ILE A 74 10.88 0.04 -1.02
N ASP A 75 9.91 0.93 -0.82
CA ASP A 75 8.69 1.00 -1.62
C ASP A 75 8.83 1.92 -2.83
N PHE A 76 9.13 1.31 -3.98
CA PHE A 76 9.15 1.99 -5.28
C PHE A 76 7.77 2.11 -5.94
N VAL A 77 6.74 1.43 -5.43
CA VAL A 77 5.37 1.53 -5.97
C VAL A 77 4.68 2.78 -5.41
N SER A 78 4.94 3.11 -4.13
CA SER A 78 4.49 4.34 -3.45
C SER A 78 2.99 4.60 -3.64
N GLU A 79 2.16 3.56 -3.44
CA GLU A 79 0.71 3.60 -3.67
C GLU A 79 0.32 4.21 -5.02
N TYR A 80 0.99 3.80 -6.10
CA TYR A 80 0.74 4.32 -7.45
C TYR A 80 0.78 5.87 -7.47
N CYS A 81 1.84 6.43 -6.87
CA CYS A 81 2.11 7.85 -6.68
C CYS A 81 1.36 8.55 -5.52
N ALA A 82 0.35 7.93 -4.90
CA ALA A 82 -0.38 8.59 -3.82
C ALA A 82 0.45 8.73 -2.53
N ALA A 83 1.40 7.82 -2.28
CA ALA A 83 2.31 7.85 -1.12
C ALA A 83 3.71 8.38 -1.48
N MET A 84 3.81 9.30 -2.45
CA MET A 84 5.10 9.81 -2.96
C MET A 84 5.98 10.50 -1.91
N ILE A 85 5.39 11.03 -0.84
CA ILE A 85 6.08 11.65 0.30
C ILE A 85 6.41 10.65 1.41
N GLY A 86 6.25 9.35 1.14
CA GLY A 86 6.49 8.26 2.05
C GLY A 86 5.32 7.94 2.98
N HIS A 87 5.47 6.84 3.68
CA HIS A 87 4.53 6.31 4.66
C HIS A 87 4.69 7.03 6.00
N SER A 88 3.59 7.37 6.65
CA SER A 88 3.59 7.97 8.01
C SER A 88 4.38 9.28 8.11
N HIS A 89 4.31 10.16 7.11
CA HIS A 89 4.95 11.49 7.15
C HIS A 89 4.47 12.29 8.38
N PRO A 90 5.37 12.83 9.23
CA PRO A 90 5.02 13.37 10.53
C PRO A 90 3.99 14.52 10.46
N ASP A 91 4.12 15.42 9.49
CA ASP A 91 3.18 16.53 9.34
C ASP A 91 1.76 16.08 8.93
N ILE A 92 1.64 15.02 8.14
CA ILE A 92 0.35 14.46 7.75
C ILE A 92 -0.29 13.75 8.93
N VAL A 93 0.47 12.91 9.62
CA VAL A 93 0.01 12.21 10.82
C VAL A 93 -0.47 13.23 11.86
N ALA A 94 0.31 14.29 12.12
CA ALA A 94 -0.07 15.36 13.03
C ALA A 94 -1.34 16.11 12.59
N ALA A 95 -1.51 16.36 11.29
CA ALA A 95 -2.72 16.98 10.76
C ALA A 95 -3.96 16.09 10.94
N VAL A 96 -3.84 14.78 10.66
CA VAL A 96 -4.92 13.80 10.87
C VAL A 96 -5.32 13.73 12.34
N HIS A 97 -4.35 13.63 13.26
CA HIS A 97 -4.63 13.64 14.69
C HIS A 97 -5.36 14.90 15.15
N ARG A 98 -4.86 16.08 14.75
CA ARG A 98 -5.49 17.36 15.10
C ARG A 98 -6.95 17.44 14.66
N ILE A 99 -7.26 16.94 13.47
CA ILE A 99 -8.63 16.91 12.95
C ILE A 99 -9.49 15.92 13.76
N ALA A 100 -8.96 14.72 14.04
CA ALA A 100 -9.68 13.72 14.82
C ALA A 100 -9.96 14.17 16.27
N ASP A 101 -8.98 14.81 16.92
CA ASP A 101 -9.11 15.33 18.29
C ASP A 101 -10.14 16.47 18.39
N GLY A 102 -10.34 17.23 17.30
CA GLY A 102 -11.35 18.27 17.20
C GLY A 102 -12.79 17.76 17.04
N GLY A 103 -12.98 16.44 16.85
CA GLY A 103 -14.26 15.79 16.62
C GLY A 103 -14.61 15.63 15.14
N LEU A 104 -15.20 14.48 14.82
CA LEU A 104 -15.63 14.11 13.47
C LEU A 104 -17.16 14.24 13.35
N LEU A 105 -17.66 14.44 12.13
CA LEU A 105 -19.09 14.45 11.82
C LEU A 105 -19.89 15.48 12.63
N LEU A 106 -19.37 16.71 12.72
CA LEU A 106 -19.87 17.76 13.63
C LEU A 106 -21.18 18.43 13.20
N GLU A 107 -21.82 17.99 12.10
CA GLU A 107 -23.13 18.47 11.60
C GLU A 107 -23.27 20.02 11.46
N GLY A 108 -22.14 20.75 11.47
CA GLY A 108 -22.09 22.21 11.49
C GLY A 108 -20.87 22.76 10.76
N GLN A 109 -20.71 24.08 10.78
CA GLN A 109 -19.56 24.74 10.15
C GLN A 109 -18.27 24.42 10.91
N ILE A 110 -17.20 24.09 10.18
CA ILE A 110 -15.90 23.75 10.75
C ILE A 110 -14.85 24.81 10.40
N LEU A 111 -14.10 25.26 11.42
CA LEU A 111 -13.09 26.32 11.31
C LEU A 111 -11.90 25.92 10.39
N VAL A 112 -11.66 24.62 10.21
CA VAL A 112 -10.50 24.09 9.46
C VAL A 112 -10.52 24.49 7.97
N LYS A 113 -11.70 24.71 7.39
CA LYS A 113 -11.83 25.06 5.96
C LYS A 113 -11.41 26.51 5.66
N GLU A 114 -11.47 27.40 6.64
CA GLU A 114 -11.36 28.85 6.40
C GLU A 114 -9.91 29.34 6.36
N ASN A 115 -8.96 28.61 6.96
CA ASN A 115 -7.56 29.04 6.98
C ASN A 115 -6.76 28.68 5.72
N TRP A 116 -7.11 27.60 5.00
CA TRP A 116 -6.34 27.17 3.81
C TRP A 116 -6.45 28.18 2.65
N HIS A 117 -7.61 28.82 2.49
CA HIS A 117 -7.80 29.88 1.50
C HIS A 117 -7.31 31.25 1.99
N ALA A 118 -7.32 31.49 3.30
CA ALA A 118 -6.86 32.76 3.88
C ALA A 118 -5.32 32.89 3.93
N SER A 119 -4.59 31.76 3.93
CA SER A 119 -3.12 31.74 3.95
C SER A 119 -2.45 31.77 2.59
N LEU A 120 -3.20 31.64 1.49
CA LEU A 120 -2.65 31.79 0.14
C LEU A 120 -2.49 33.28 -0.19
N PRO A 121 -1.36 33.69 -0.80
CA PRO A 121 -1.22 35.04 -1.30
C PRO A 121 -2.37 35.34 -2.24
N ARG A 122 -3.10 36.42 -1.97
CA ARG A 122 -4.06 36.97 -2.94
C ARG A 122 -3.26 37.79 -3.92
N ASP A 123 -3.19 37.34 -5.17
CA ASP A 123 -2.66 38.17 -6.25
C ASP A 123 -3.50 39.46 -6.31
N SER A 124 -2.80 40.59 -6.27
CA SER A 124 -3.33 41.96 -6.32
C SER A 124 -3.81 42.35 -7.71
#